data_AF-A0A355DL08-F1
#
_entry.id   AF-A0A355DL08-F1
#
_cell.length_a   1.000
_cell.length_b   1.000
_cell.length_c   1.000
_cell.angle_alpha   90.00
_cell.angle_beta   90.00
_cell.angle_gamma   90.00
#
_symmetry.space_group_name_H-M   'P 1'
#
loop_
_entity.id
_entity.type
_entity.pdbx_description
1 polymer ?
#
loop_
_entity_poly.entity_id
_entity_poly.type
_entity_poly.pdbx_seq_one_letter_code
_entity_poly.pdbx_strand_id
1 'polypeptide(L)'
;MKPSRRASIGLEKRERTRSSLIESAYRVFARKETDAVTIDDIIAEAGVARGTFYNYFQTREDVLKAVAASLSDAMNQKIWAQSVAIDDPAERMAIALRQFLHQAIRDATWGWVIVRIGLVA
;
A
#
# COMPACT_ATOMS: atom_id res chain seq x y z
N MET A 1 -13.83 26.71 1.71
CA MET A 1 -13.59 27.15 3.11
C MET A 1 -12.35 26.42 3.62
N LYS A 2 -11.27 27.12 4.02
CA LYS A 2 -10.05 26.46 4.52
C LYS A 2 -10.30 25.91 5.94
N PRO A 3 -9.93 24.64 6.23
CA PRO A 3 -10.15 24.05 7.55
C PRO A 3 -9.36 24.79 8.63
N SER A 4 -9.90 24.84 9.85
CA SER A 4 -9.23 25.45 11.00
C SER A 4 -7.91 24.74 11.32
N ARG A 5 -6.94 25.46 11.90
CA ARG A 5 -5.60 24.91 12.22
C ARG A 5 -5.64 23.66 13.11
N ARG A 6 -6.65 23.53 13.98
CA ARG A 6 -6.88 22.32 14.79
C ARG A 6 -7.41 21.16 13.96
N ALA A 7 -8.30 21.44 13.01
CA ALA A 7 -8.84 20.42 12.11
C ALA A 7 -7.75 19.87 11.16
N SER A 8 -6.87 20.72 10.62
CA SER A 8 -5.76 20.27 9.76
C SER A 8 -4.78 19.37 10.49
N ILE A 9 -4.39 19.71 11.73
CA ILE A 9 -3.50 18.88 12.57
C ILE A 9 -4.14 17.51 12.85
N GLY A 10 -5.46 17.49 13.11
CA GLY A 10 -6.20 16.26 13.33
C GLY A 10 -6.19 15.34 12.10
N LEU A 11 -6.38 15.91 10.90
CA LEU A 11 -6.35 15.18 9.63
C LEU A 11 -4.95 14.63 9.34
N GLU A 12 -3.90 15.42 9.52
CA GLU A 12 -2.51 14.97 9.34
C GLU A 12 -2.13 13.83 10.28
N LYS A 13 -2.54 13.92 11.56
CA LYS A 13 -2.32 12.84 12.52
C LYS A 13 -3.07 11.56 12.13
N ARG A 14 -4.30 11.71 11.66
CA ARG A 14 -5.12 10.59 11.16
C ARG A 14 -4.43 9.89 9.99
N GLU A 15 -3.98 10.66 9.00
CA GLU A 15 -3.34 10.12 7.80
C GLU A 15 -2.00 9.44 8.13
N ARG A 16 -1.20 10.03 9.03
CA ARG A 16 0.05 9.42 9.50
C ARG A 16 -0.19 8.08 10.18
N THR A 17 -1.23 7.98 11.00
CA THR A 17 -1.57 6.72 11.69
C THR A 17 -2.04 5.67 10.69
N ARG A 18 -2.87 6.06 9.72
CA ARG A 18 -3.30 5.20 8.62
C ARG A 18 -2.12 4.67 7.82
N SER A 19 -1.18 5.55 7.45
CA SER A 19 0.04 5.19 6.73
C SER A 19 0.91 4.21 7.52
N SER A 20 1.10 4.45 8.81
CA SER A 20 1.85 3.54 9.71
C SER A 20 1.23 2.14 9.77
N LEU A 21 -0.11 2.05 9.84
CA LEU A 21 -0.83 0.78 9.81
C LEU A 21 -0.63 0.02 8.49
N ILE A 22 -0.67 0.72 7.35
CA ILE A 22 -0.44 0.14 6.03
C ILE A 22 1.00 -0.40 5.92
N GLU A 23 1.98 0.40 6.31
CA GLU A 23 3.40 0.02 6.26
C GLU A 23 3.70 -1.18 7.18
N SER A 24 3.11 -1.17 8.37
CA SER A 24 3.25 -2.28 9.33
C SER A 24 2.59 -3.55 8.82
N ALA A 25 1.40 -3.45 8.23
CA ALA A 25 0.76 -4.59 7.60
C ALA A 25 1.61 -5.18 6.47
N TYR A 26 2.19 -4.33 5.61
CA TYR A 26 3.12 -4.77 4.57
C TYR A 26 4.29 -5.58 5.15
N ARG A 27 4.93 -5.08 6.23
CA ARG A 27 6.03 -5.80 6.92
C ARG A 27 5.58 -7.13 7.51
N VAL A 28 4.36 -7.22 8.03
CA VAL A 28 3.82 -8.48 8.56
C VAL A 28 3.57 -9.47 7.42
N PHE A 29 2.96 -9.03 6.32
CA PHE A 29 2.74 -9.86 5.13
C PHE A 29 4.07 -10.33 4.49
N ALA A 30 5.15 -9.55 4.62
CA ALA A 30 6.46 -9.92 4.12
C ALA A 30 7.16 -11.03 4.94
N ARG A 31 6.77 -11.24 6.21
CA ARG A 31 7.44 -12.16 7.14
C ARG A 31 6.69 -13.46 7.38
N LYS A 32 5.37 -13.49 7.17
CA LYS A 32 4.53 -14.64 7.46
C LYS A 32 3.80 -15.10 6.20
N GLU A 33 3.57 -16.40 6.11
CA GLU A 33 2.58 -16.93 5.18
C GLU A 33 1.21 -16.31 5.48
N THR A 34 0.49 -15.93 4.43
CA THR A 34 -0.62 -14.97 4.53
C THR A 34 -1.77 -15.44 5.41
N ASP A 35 -2.10 -16.73 5.37
CA ASP A 35 -3.21 -17.27 6.17
C ASP A 35 -2.90 -17.23 7.66
N ALA A 36 -1.61 -17.12 8.03
CA ALA A 36 -1.15 -16.95 9.40
C ALA A 36 -1.10 -15.47 9.86
N VAL A 37 -1.34 -14.49 8.97
CA VAL A 37 -1.37 -13.07 9.34
C VAL A 37 -2.68 -12.72 10.02
N THR A 38 -2.60 -12.19 11.23
CA THR A 38 -3.74 -11.75 12.03
C THR A 38 -3.79 -10.23 12.18
N ILE A 39 -4.96 -9.68 12.54
CA ILE A 39 -5.09 -8.26 12.92
C ILE A 39 -4.16 -7.93 14.10
N ASP A 40 -3.99 -8.87 15.03
CA ASP A 40 -3.16 -8.68 16.23
C ASP A 40 -1.68 -8.54 15.89
N ASP A 41 -1.21 -9.26 14.88
CA ASP A 41 0.16 -9.09 14.36
C ASP A 41 0.38 -7.68 13.80
N ILE A 42 -0.60 -7.14 13.07
CA ILE A 42 -0.54 -5.81 12.48
C ILE A 42 -0.57 -4.74 13.58
N ILE A 43 -1.43 -4.92 14.58
CA ILE A 43 -1.52 -4.03 15.75
C ILE A 43 -0.19 -4.01 16.50
N ALA A 44 0.40 -5.19 16.75
CA ALA A 44 1.67 -5.34 17.44
C ALA A 44 2.81 -4.68 16.65
N GLU A 45 2.89 -4.91 15.34
CA GLU A 45 3.90 -4.28 14.47
C GLU A 45 3.75 -2.76 14.42
N ALA A 46 2.52 -2.24 14.36
CA ALA A 46 2.25 -0.81 14.29
C ALA A 46 2.39 -0.08 15.63
N GLY A 47 2.45 -0.82 16.75
CA GLY A 47 2.52 -0.24 18.09
C GLY A 47 1.30 0.59 18.48
N VAL A 48 0.11 0.24 17.96
CA VAL A 48 -1.15 0.96 18.24
C VAL A 48 -2.08 0.17 19.16
N ALA A 49 -3.07 0.82 19.75
CA ALA A 49 -4.13 0.10 20.47
C ALA A 49 -5.10 -0.57 19.49
N ARG A 50 -5.75 -1.67 19.92
CA ARG A 50 -6.76 -2.38 19.11
C ARG A 50 -7.88 -1.46 18.62
N GLY A 51 -8.41 -0.60 19.49
CA GLY A 51 -9.41 0.39 19.10
C GLY A 51 -8.91 1.38 18.04
N THR A 52 -7.61 1.69 18.02
CA THR A 52 -7.01 2.53 16.99
C THR A 52 -7.08 1.86 15.62
N PHE A 53 -6.78 0.56 15.51
CA PHE A 53 -6.89 -0.18 14.26
C PHE A 53 -8.32 -0.11 13.69
N TYR A 54 -9.32 -0.40 14.54
CA TYR A 54 -10.74 -0.41 14.14
C TYR A 54 -11.29 0.97 13.76
N ASN A 55 -10.59 2.07 14.08
CA ASN A 55 -10.93 3.41 13.56
C ASN A 55 -10.56 3.60 12.08
N TYR A 56 -9.69 2.74 11.52
CA TYR A 56 -9.21 2.84 10.13
C TYR A 56 -9.64 1.67 9.26
N PHE A 57 -9.70 0.46 9.82
CA PHE A 57 -9.96 -0.77 9.08
C PHE A 57 -10.87 -1.70 9.89
N GLN A 58 -11.82 -2.37 9.24
CA GLN A 58 -12.73 -3.30 9.92
C GLN A 58 -12.25 -4.74 9.83
N THR A 59 -11.59 -5.09 8.73
CA THR A 59 -11.12 -6.44 8.45
C THR A 59 -9.64 -6.45 8.07
N ARG A 60 -9.03 -7.63 8.13
CA ARG A 60 -7.66 -7.85 7.62
C ARG A 60 -7.60 -7.56 6.12
N GLU A 61 -8.66 -7.91 5.40
CA GLU A 61 -8.81 -7.74 3.97
C GLU A 61 -8.88 -6.24 3.59
N ASP A 62 -9.48 -5.37 4.41
CA ASP A 62 -9.47 -3.92 4.18
C ASP A 62 -8.06 -3.33 4.23
N VAL A 63 -7.25 -3.78 5.20
CA VAL A 63 -5.86 -3.34 5.30
C VAL A 63 -5.07 -3.85 4.12
N LEU A 64 -5.26 -5.12 3.74
CA LEU A 64 -4.58 -5.74 2.62
C LEU A 64 -4.88 -4.98 1.29
N LYS A 65 -6.15 -4.59 1.07
CA LYS A 65 -6.53 -3.72 -0.07
C LYS A 65 -5.82 -2.36 -0.02
N ALA A 66 -5.73 -1.74 1.16
CA ALA A 66 -5.04 -0.47 1.32
C ALA A 66 -3.52 -0.58 1.09
N VAL A 67 -2.91 -1.70 1.49
CA VAL A 67 -1.52 -2.02 1.15
C VAL A 67 -1.35 -2.09 -0.36
N ALA A 68 -2.17 -2.87 -1.08
CA ALA A 68 -2.08 -2.91 -2.54
C ALA A 68 -2.28 -1.57 -3.20
N ALA A 69 -3.28 -0.78 -2.79
CA ALA A 69 -3.50 0.55 -3.34
C ALA A 69 -2.24 1.42 -3.18
N SER A 70 -1.64 1.42 -1.99
CA SER A 70 -0.40 2.16 -1.72
C SER A 70 0.78 1.69 -2.59
N LEU A 71 0.93 0.37 -2.78
CA LEU A 71 1.97 -0.20 -3.63
C LEU A 71 1.75 0.12 -5.12
N SER A 72 0.50 0.03 -5.59
CA SER A 72 0.11 0.38 -6.96
C SER A 72 0.33 1.85 -7.25
N ASP A 73 -0.03 2.75 -6.33
CA ASP A 73 0.21 4.19 -6.47
C ASP A 73 1.70 4.50 -6.55
N ALA A 74 2.50 3.92 -5.66
CA ALA A 74 3.96 4.07 -5.70
C ALA A 74 4.56 3.56 -7.02
N MET A 75 4.03 2.45 -7.53
CA MET A 75 4.46 1.88 -8.81
C MET A 75 4.08 2.77 -10.00
N ASN A 76 2.83 3.22 -10.04
CA ASN A 76 2.31 4.12 -11.06
C ASN A 76 3.10 5.43 -11.09
N GLN A 77 3.47 5.96 -9.92
CA GLN A 77 4.29 7.17 -9.83
C GLN A 77 5.71 6.96 -10.41
N LYS A 78 6.34 5.80 -10.14
CA LYS A 78 7.64 5.45 -10.74
C LYS A 78 7.56 5.31 -12.26
N ILE A 79 6.55 4.60 -12.75
CA ILE A 79 6.31 4.41 -14.19
C ILE A 79 6.06 5.77 -14.85
N TRP A 80 5.20 6.59 -14.25
CA TRP A 80 4.87 7.93 -14.75
C TRP A 80 6.13 8.80 -14.86
N ALA A 81 6.94 8.87 -13.81
CA ALA A 81 8.16 9.67 -13.80
C ALA A 81 9.14 9.29 -14.93
N GLN A 82 9.12 8.04 -15.39
CA GLN A 82 9.99 7.53 -16.45
C GLN A 82 9.37 7.60 -17.85
N SER A 83 8.04 7.72 -17.95
CA SER A 83 7.32 7.59 -19.23
C SER A 83 6.54 8.84 -19.64
N VAL A 84 6.41 9.85 -18.77
CA VAL A 84 5.64 11.07 -19.05
C VAL A 84 6.17 11.86 -20.25
N ALA A 85 7.48 11.82 -20.49
CA ALA A 85 8.14 12.54 -21.59
C ALA A 85 8.35 11.67 -22.84
N ILE A 86 7.83 10.43 -22.85
CA ILE A 86 7.95 9.50 -23.97
C ILE A 86 6.71 9.64 -24.84
N ASP A 87 6.88 9.95 -26.13
CA ASP A 87 5.75 10.16 -27.04
C ASP A 87 5.16 8.83 -27.55
N ASP A 88 5.99 7.81 -27.79
CA ASP A 88 5.55 6.51 -28.31
C ASP A 88 4.75 5.71 -27.24
N PRO A 89 3.46 5.43 -27.46
CA PRO A 89 2.66 4.63 -26.54
C PRO A 89 3.20 3.21 -26.33
N ALA A 90 3.80 2.60 -27.35
CA ALA A 90 4.37 1.25 -27.24
C ALA A 90 5.59 1.26 -26.31
N GLU A 91 6.45 2.28 -26.43
CA GLU A 91 7.58 2.47 -25.54
C GLU A 91 7.14 2.74 -24.09
N ARG A 92 6.12 3.57 -23.87
CA ARG A 92 5.53 3.80 -22.54
C ARG A 92 5.03 2.49 -21.90
N MET A 93 4.32 1.66 -22.68
CA MET A 93 3.86 0.35 -22.22
C MET A 93 5.03 -0.59 -21.90
N ALA A 94 6.06 -0.60 -22.75
CA ALA A 94 7.27 -1.40 -22.52
C ALA A 94 8.02 -0.95 -21.25
N ILE A 95 8.04 0.34 -20.91
CA ILE A 95 8.56 0.84 -19.63
C ILE A 95 7.73 0.28 -18.47
N ALA A 96 6.41 0.41 -18.53
CA ALA A 96 5.52 -0.07 -17.48
C ALA A 96 5.72 -1.58 -17.19
N LEU A 97 5.70 -2.40 -18.24
CA LEU A 97 5.90 -3.85 -18.14
C LEU A 97 7.29 -4.21 -17.59
N ARG A 98 8.35 -3.56 -18.08
CA ARG A 98 9.71 -3.80 -17.57
C ARG A 98 9.85 -3.44 -16.10
N GLN A 99 9.30 -2.31 -15.67
CA GLN A 99 9.34 -1.91 -14.27
C GLN A 99 8.54 -2.90 -13.41
N PHE A 100 7.36 -3.32 -13.86
CA PHE A 100 6.54 -4.30 -13.15
C PHE A 100 7.29 -5.61 -12.93
N LEU A 101 7.87 -6.18 -14.00
CA LEU A 101 8.66 -7.41 -13.92
C LEU A 101 9.86 -7.26 -13.00
N HIS A 102 10.61 -6.15 -13.10
CA HIS A 102 11.73 -5.87 -12.20
C HIS A 102 11.30 -5.77 -10.73
N GLN A 103 10.16 -5.16 -10.44
CA GLN A 103 9.66 -5.01 -9.08
C GLN A 103 9.20 -6.37 -8.53
N ALA A 104 8.47 -7.16 -9.32
CA ALA A 104 8.00 -8.49 -8.94
C ALA A 104 9.15 -9.48 -8.69
N ILE A 105 10.25 -9.40 -9.46
CA ILE A 105 11.43 -10.24 -9.26
C ILE A 105 12.21 -9.82 -8.01
N ARG A 106 12.27 -8.52 -7.70
CA ARG A 106 13.03 -8.00 -6.55
C ARG A 106 12.31 -8.18 -5.22
N ASP A 107 10.99 -8.16 -5.23
CA ASP A 107 10.17 -8.24 -4.04
C ASP A 107 9.01 -9.21 -4.27
N ALA A 108 9.22 -10.46 -3.84
CA ALA A 108 8.22 -11.51 -3.95
C ALA A 108 6.93 -11.18 -3.17
N THR A 109 7.04 -10.42 -2.07
CA THR A 109 5.88 -9.96 -1.29
C THR A 109 5.07 -8.98 -2.12
N TRP A 110 5.74 -8.00 -2.75
CA TRP A 110 5.09 -7.04 -3.64
C TRP A 110 4.34 -7.74 -4.77
N GLY A 111 5.00 -8.65 -5.48
CA GLY A 111 4.40 -9.39 -6.60
C GLY A 111 3.17 -10.18 -6.14
N TRP A 112 3.29 -10.88 -5.01
CA TRP A 112 2.20 -11.64 -4.43
C TRP A 112 1.00 -10.76 -4.00
N VAL A 113 1.25 -9.63 -3.31
CA VAL A 113 0.20 -8.68 -2.88
C VAL A 113 -0.56 -8.16 -4.10
N ILE A 114 0.17 -7.74 -5.14
CA ILE A 114 -0.42 -7.21 -6.36
C ILE A 114 -1.22 -8.28 -7.12
N VAL A 115 -0.70 -9.52 -7.25
CA VAL A 115 -1.39 -10.61 -7.96
C VAL A 115 -2.68 -11.03 -7.24
N ARG A 116 -2.65 -11.17 -5.90
CA ARG A 116 -3.82 -11.62 -5.14
C ARG A 116 -4.97 -10.59 -5.12
N ILE A 117 -4.68 -9.32 -5.36
CA ILE A 117 -5.68 -8.24 -5.33
C ILE A 117 -6.11 -7.85 -6.74
N GLY A 118 -5.19 -7.85 -7.71
CA GLY A 118 -5.47 -7.56 -9.11
C GLY A 118 -6.28 -8.64 -9.83
N LEU A 119 -6.34 -9.87 -9.32
CA LEU A 119 -7.18 -10.96 -9.85
C LEU A 119 -8.60 -11.00 -9.26
N VAL A 120 -8.89 -10.21 -8.23
CA VAL A 120 -10.17 -10.24 -7.49
C VAL A 120 -10.90 -8.88 -7.55
N ALA A 121 -10.48 -8.00 -8.46
CA ALA A 121 -11.12 -6.73 -8.77
C ALA A 121 -11.80 -6.77 -10.14
#